data_AF-A0A8J6DZU6-F1
#
_entry.id   AF-A0A8J6DZU6-F1
#
_cell.length_a   1.000
_cell.length_b   1.000
_cell.length_c   1.000
_cell.angle_alpha   90.00
_cell.angle_beta   90.00
_cell.angle_gamma   90.00
#
_symmetry.space_group_name_H-M   'P 1'
#
loop_
_entity.id
_entity.type
_entity.pdbx_description
1 polymer ?
#
loop_
_entity_poly.entity_id
_entity_poly.type
_entity_poly.pdbx_seq_one_letter_code
_entity_poly.pdbx_strand_id
1 'polypeptide(L)'
;MVPHAIQLTVGIVDWVTPKGKKCGGLTTTWLKDINVGDRCAAYVKSSPLVPPENPDTPYMMVALGTGIAPFQGFIQYRKMLHDEGIPQNKATLYYGCRRRDEDYLLTPTELQWRDDGIYEEITAFSRESAKKVYVHHRIQQYAKEVFEMLYKNGGNVYYCGTIVGAKSLKESIIGTFVENGVDREEAEALFEQREKEQRYVLEAY
;
A
#
# COMPACT_ATOMS: atom_id res chain seq x y z
N MET A 1 -17.91 -0.61 -7.67
CA MET A 1 -17.09 0.48 -8.26
C MET A 1 -17.96 1.71 -8.43
N VAL A 2 -17.44 2.92 -8.21
CA VAL A 2 -18.14 4.19 -8.45
C VAL A 2 -17.48 4.92 -9.64
N PRO A 3 -17.80 4.56 -10.90
CA PRO A 3 -17.09 5.06 -12.09
C PRO A 3 -17.21 6.58 -12.32
N HIS A 4 -18.07 7.27 -11.56
CA HIS A 4 -18.31 8.71 -11.64
C HIS A 4 -17.83 9.47 -10.40
N ALA A 5 -17.01 8.86 -9.54
CA ALA A 5 -16.48 9.49 -8.35
C ALA A 5 -14.98 9.23 -8.18
N ILE A 6 -14.27 10.21 -7.64
CA ILE A 6 -12.86 10.09 -7.21
C ILE A 6 -12.86 10.16 -5.69
N GLN A 7 -12.26 9.16 -5.06
CA GLN A 7 -12.05 9.13 -3.61
C GLN A 7 -10.62 9.54 -3.29
N LEU A 8 -10.45 10.37 -2.27
CA LEU A 8 -9.14 10.79 -1.75
C LEU A 8 -9.05 10.40 -0.28
N THR A 9 -7.88 9.91 0.13
CA THR A 9 -7.55 9.67 1.55
C THR A 9 -6.46 10.66 1.94
N VAL A 10 -6.83 11.67 2.73
CA VAL A 10 -6.02 12.87 2.94
C VAL A 10 -5.56 12.96 4.39
N GLY A 11 -4.25 12.90 4.60
CA GLY A 11 -3.65 13.19 5.91
C GLY A 11 -3.67 14.70 6.16
N ILE A 12 -4.37 15.14 7.20
CA ILE A 12 -4.39 16.56 7.57
C ILE A 12 -3.01 16.97 8.09
N VAL A 13 -2.47 18.03 7.50
CA VAL A 13 -1.17 18.57 7.89
C VAL A 13 -1.43 19.79 8.75
N ASP A 14 -1.07 19.72 10.03
CA ASP A 14 -1.05 20.84 10.95
C ASP A 14 0.22 20.83 11.80
N TRP A 15 0.62 22.01 12.28
CA TRP A 15 1.78 22.16 13.15
C TRP A 15 1.69 23.44 13.99
N VAL A 16 2.53 23.52 15.02
CA VAL A 16 2.70 24.73 15.83
C VAL A 16 4.10 25.28 15.60
N THR A 17 4.19 26.55 15.23
CA THR A 17 5.48 27.24 15.05
C THR A 17 6.21 27.41 16.39
N PRO A 18 7.53 27.66 16.39
CA PRO A 18 8.28 27.94 17.63
C PRO A 18 7.72 29.12 18.44
N LYS A 19 6.98 30.04 17.81
CA LYS A 19 6.30 31.18 18.46
C LYS A 19 4.89 30.86 18.96
N GLY A 20 4.47 29.59 18.93
CA GLY A 20 3.15 29.14 19.40
C GLY A 20 1.99 29.34 18.42
N LYS A 21 2.23 29.89 17.21
CA LYS A 21 1.20 30.04 16.19
C LYS A 21 0.85 28.67 15.58
N LYS A 22 -0.44 28.31 15.57
CA LYS A 22 -0.97 27.15 14.84
C LYS A 22 -0.99 27.44 13.34
N CYS A 23 -0.53 26.48 12.55
CA CYS A 23 -0.47 26.53 11.10
C CYS A 23 -1.01 25.21 10.52
N GLY A 24 -1.45 25.25 9.27
CA GLY A 24 -1.96 24.10 8.54
C GLY A 24 -1.49 24.10 7.09
N GLY A 25 -1.45 22.93 6.47
CA GLY A 25 -1.16 22.79 5.05
C GLY A 25 -2.27 23.43 4.23
N LEU A 26 -1.92 24.15 3.16
CA LEU A 26 -2.90 24.92 2.37
C LEU A 26 -4.02 24.01 1.83
N THR A 27 -3.66 22.99 1.06
CA THR A 27 -4.62 22.09 0.42
C THR A 27 -5.34 21.19 1.41
N THR A 28 -4.62 20.63 2.39
CA THR A 28 -5.21 19.68 3.34
C THR A 28 -6.15 20.36 4.33
N THR A 29 -5.86 21.59 4.74
CA THR A 29 -6.79 22.39 5.55
C THR A 29 -8.01 22.79 4.72
N TRP A 30 -7.81 23.23 3.46
CA TRP A 30 -8.94 23.55 2.58
C TRP A 30 -9.85 22.33 2.36
N LEU A 31 -9.28 21.16 2.07
CA LEU A 31 -10.04 19.90 1.91
C LEU A 31 -10.75 19.45 3.20
N LYS A 32 -10.26 19.84 4.37
CA LYS A 32 -10.92 19.57 5.65
C LYS A 32 -12.18 20.41 5.83
N ASP A 33 -12.20 21.62 5.25
CA ASP A 33 -13.23 22.62 5.50
C ASP A 33 -14.29 22.70 4.38
N ILE A 34 -14.09 22.01 3.25
CA ILE A 34 -15.08 21.95 2.15
C ILE A 34 -16.31 21.11 2.51
N ASN A 35 -17.45 21.46 1.91
CA ASN A 35 -18.74 20.83 2.14
C ASN A 35 -19.28 20.14 0.87
N VAL A 36 -20.26 19.26 1.06
CA VAL A 36 -21.00 18.65 -0.06
C VAL A 36 -21.64 19.74 -0.91
N GLY A 37 -21.34 19.74 -2.21
CA GLY A 37 -21.80 20.74 -3.17
C GLY A 37 -20.75 21.79 -3.53
N ASP A 38 -19.67 21.91 -2.75
CA ASP A 38 -18.56 22.78 -3.09
C ASP A 38 -17.84 22.30 -4.35
N ARG A 39 -17.34 23.25 -5.14
CA ARG A 39 -16.60 22.97 -6.37
C ARG A 39 -15.11 22.94 -6.09
N CYS A 40 -14.45 21.88 -6.56
CA CYS A 40 -12.99 21.73 -6.53
C CYS A 40 -12.43 21.80 -7.95
N ALA A 41 -11.38 22.58 -8.16
CA ALA A 41 -10.59 22.50 -9.38
C ALA A 41 -9.57 21.36 -9.24
N ALA A 42 -9.68 20.35 -10.09
CA ALA A 42 -8.80 19.20 -10.09
C ALA A 42 -8.47 18.77 -11.53
N TYR A 43 -7.34 18.08 -11.68
CA TYR A 43 -6.97 17.36 -12.89
C TYR A 43 -6.44 15.99 -12.50
N VAL A 44 -6.64 15.00 -13.36
CA VAL A 44 -6.14 13.64 -13.13
C VAL A 44 -4.81 13.49 -13.86
N LYS A 45 -3.79 13.02 -13.13
CA LYS A 45 -2.49 12.63 -13.69
C LYS A 45 -2.38 11.11 -13.62
N SER A 46 -2.02 10.47 -14.73
CA SER A 46 -1.78 9.03 -14.75
C SER A 46 -0.61 8.65 -13.84
N SER A 47 -0.75 7.55 -13.11
CA SER A 47 0.28 6.96 -12.25
C SER A 47 0.70 5.59 -12.82
N PRO A 48 1.98 5.18 -12.67
CA PRO A 48 2.40 3.80 -12.93
C PRO A 48 1.85 2.80 -11.90
N LEU A 49 1.20 3.28 -10.84
CA LEU A 49 0.60 2.46 -9.80
C LEU A 49 -0.75 1.89 -10.28
N VAL A 50 -0.68 0.90 -11.17
CA VAL A 50 -1.82 0.17 -11.72
C VAL A 50 -1.71 -1.32 -11.39
N PRO A 51 -2.85 -2.04 -11.20
CA PRO A 51 -2.82 -3.49 -11.03
C PRO A 51 -2.16 -4.20 -12.23
N PRO A 52 -1.62 -5.41 -12.05
CA PRO A 52 -1.06 -6.17 -13.17
C PRO A 52 -2.10 -6.40 -14.28
N GLU A 53 -1.67 -6.33 -15.55
CA GLU A 53 -2.56 -6.56 -16.69
C GLU A 53 -3.18 -7.97 -16.69
N ASN A 54 -2.41 -8.98 -16.27
CA ASN A 54 -2.91 -10.32 -16.06
C ASN A 54 -3.43 -10.47 -14.60
N PRO A 55 -4.74 -10.66 -14.39
CA PRO A 55 -5.34 -10.83 -13.05
C PRO A 55 -4.81 -12.03 -12.25
N ASP A 56 -4.21 -13.01 -12.93
CA ASP A 56 -3.58 -14.18 -12.31
C ASP A 56 -2.13 -13.93 -11.86
N THR A 57 -1.63 -12.70 -12.01
CA THR A 57 -0.33 -12.31 -11.44
C THR A 57 -0.51 -12.01 -9.95
N PRO A 58 0.18 -12.70 -9.02
CA PRO A 58 0.10 -12.37 -7.61
C PRO A 58 0.81 -11.04 -7.35
N TYR A 59 0.40 -10.30 -6.32
CA TYR A 59 1.08 -9.05 -5.98
C TYR A 59 0.99 -8.66 -4.51
N MET A 60 2.01 -7.94 -4.08
CA MET A 60 2.13 -7.35 -2.76
C MET A 60 1.79 -5.85 -2.82
N MET A 61 0.82 -5.43 -2.00
CA MET A 61 0.53 -4.02 -1.75
C MET A 61 1.11 -3.64 -0.40
N VAL A 62 1.94 -2.61 -0.32
CA VAL A 62 2.57 -2.17 0.93
C VAL A 62 2.17 -0.73 1.20
N ALA A 63 1.35 -0.53 2.23
CA ALA A 63 0.79 0.78 2.55
C ALA A 63 1.24 1.24 3.94
N LEU A 64 1.65 2.50 4.06
CA LEU A 64 1.88 3.16 5.35
C LEU A 64 0.90 4.32 5.55
N GLY A 65 0.06 4.22 6.58
CA GLY A 65 -0.92 5.26 6.92
C GLY A 65 -1.84 5.59 5.74
N THR A 66 -1.80 6.84 5.27
CA THR A 66 -2.57 7.31 4.11
C THR A 66 -2.14 6.68 2.78
N GLY A 67 -0.99 5.99 2.73
CA GLY A 67 -0.58 5.20 1.58
C GLY A 67 -1.54 4.07 1.21
N ILE A 68 -2.55 3.77 2.02
CA ILE A 68 -3.63 2.84 1.67
C ILE A 68 -4.50 3.34 0.50
N ALA A 69 -4.53 4.66 0.24
CA ALA A 69 -5.46 5.29 -0.68
C ALA A 69 -5.57 4.61 -2.06
N PRO A 70 -4.46 4.37 -2.79
CA PRO A 70 -4.56 3.69 -4.09
C PRO A 70 -4.95 2.22 -3.96
N PHE A 71 -4.56 1.55 -2.87
CA PHE A 71 -4.88 0.14 -2.69
C PHE A 71 -6.35 -0.11 -2.37
N GLN A 72 -7.08 0.87 -1.86
CA GLN A 72 -8.55 0.83 -1.82
C GLN A 72 -9.12 0.68 -3.24
N GLY A 73 -8.53 1.39 -4.22
CA GLY A 73 -8.86 1.22 -5.63
C GLY A 73 -8.49 -0.16 -6.17
N PHE A 74 -7.32 -0.70 -5.82
CA PHE A 74 -6.91 -2.06 -6.21
C PHE A 74 -7.88 -3.11 -5.65
N ILE A 75 -8.26 -3.00 -4.38
CA ILE A 75 -9.22 -3.90 -3.73
C ILE A 75 -10.58 -3.81 -4.42
N GLN A 76 -11.07 -2.61 -4.74
CA GLN A 76 -12.33 -2.41 -5.47
C GLN A 76 -12.27 -3.03 -6.88
N TYR A 77 -11.14 -2.90 -7.58
CA TYR A 77 -10.92 -3.51 -8.88
C TYR A 77 -10.92 -5.05 -8.80
N ARG A 78 -10.22 -5.62 -7.80
CA ARG A 78 -10.25 -7.07 -7.55
C ARG A 78 -11.65 -7.58 -7.25
N LYS A 79 -12.42 -6.83 -6.44
CA LYS A 79 -13.81 -7.18 -6.15
C LYS A 79 -14.67 -7.22 -7.41
N MET A 80 -14.48 -6.25 -8.31
CA MET A 80 -15.18 -6.24 -9.61
C MET A 80 -14.83 -7.49 -10.43
N LEU A 81 -13.55 -7.81 -10.59
CA LEU A 81 -13.12 -9.01 -11.31
C LEU A 81 -13.69 -10.29 -10.70
N HIS A 82 -13.74 -10.36 -9.37
CA HIS A 82 -14.31 -11.49 -8.64
C HIS A 82 -15.82 -11.64 -8.95
N ASP A 83 -16.56 -10.54 -8.98
CA ASP A 83 -18.00 -10.55 -9.27
C ASP A 83 -18.30 -10.92 -10.73
N GLU A 84 -17.35 -10.66 -11.63
CA GLU A 84 -17.39 -11.10 -13.03
C GLU A 84 -16.93 -12.56 -13.22
N GLY A 85 -16.52 -13.24 -12.14
CA GLY A 85 -16.03 -14.62 -12.20
C GLY A 85 -14.65 -14.77 -12.85
N ILE A 86 -13.88 -13.68 -12.95
CA ILE A 86 -12.53 -13.71 -13.51
C ILE A 86 -11.56 -14.30 -12.47
N PRO A 87 -10.84 -15.39 -12.80
CA PRO A 87 -9.84 -15.97 -11.90
C PRO A 87 -8.76 -14.96 -11.53
N GLN A 88 -8.40 -14.94 -10.25
CA GLN A 88 -7.40 -14.03 -9.71
C GLN A 88 -6.47 -14.79 -8.78
N ASN A 89 -5.18 -14.49 -8.87
CA ASN A 89 -4.20 -15.01 -7.93
C ASN A 89 -4.17 -14.14 -6.67
N LYS A 90 -3.36 -14.55 -5.70
CA LYS A 90 -3.25 -13.95 -4.38
C LYS A 90 -2.75 -12.49 -4.46
N ALA A 91 -3.46 -11.60 -3.78
CA ALA A 91 -2.99 -10.25 -3.50
C ALA A 91 -2.94 -10.04 -1.99
N THR A 92 -1.79 -9.62 -1.47
CA THR A 92 -1.60 -9.42 -0.03
C THR A 92 -1.24 -7.97 0.27
N LEU A 93 -2.05 -7.35 1.13
CA LEU A 93 -1.84 -6.02 1.68
C LEU A 93 -1.03 -6.09 2.98
N TYR A 94 0.17 -5.51 2.97
CA TYR A 94 0.95 -5.22 4.16
C TYR A 94 0.66 -3.79 4.60
N TYR A 95 -0.14 -3.62 5.65
CA TYR A 95 -0.60 -2.31 6.10
C TYR A 95 0.01 -1.88 7.44
N GLY A 96 0.74 -0.76 7.43
CA GLY A 96 1.35 -0.18 8.62
C GLY A 96 0.64 1.09 9.10
N CYS A 97 0.25 1.13 10.37
CA CYS A 97 -0.29 2.33 11.04
C CYS A 97 0.10 2.33 12.54
N ARG A 98 -0.39 3.29 13.32
CA ARG A 98 -0.07 3.38 14.76
C ARG A 98 -0.87 2.35 15.54
N ARG A 99 -2.18 2.37 15.41
CA ARG A 99 -3.11 1.52 16.15
C ARG A 99 -4.36 1.23 15.35
N ARG A 100 -4.94 0.04 15.56
CA ARG A 100 -6.22 -0.33 14.92
C ARG A 100 -7.37 0.62 15.25
N ASP A 101 -7.38 1.18 16.46
CA ASP A 101 -8.44 2.06 16.96
C ASP A 101 -8.19 3.57 16.72
N GLU A 102 -7.06 3.94 16.12
CA GLU A 102 -6.66 5.34 15.91
C GLU A 102 -6.63 5.72 14.42
N ASP A 103 -5.83 5.02 13.63
CA ASP A 103 -5.44 5.45 12.27
C ASP A 103 -5.44 4.31 11.25
N TYR A 104 -6.27 3.31 11.48
CA TYR A 104 -6.55 2.22 10.56
C TYR A 104 -7.72 2.58 9.62
N LEU A 105 -7.42 2.75 8.33
CA LEU A 105 -8.30 3.47 7.41
C LEU A 105 -9.12 2.58 6.45
N LEU A 106 -9.09 1.25 6.63
CA LEU A 106 -9.94 0.35 5.84
C LEU A 106 -11.40 0.45 6.30
N THR A 107 -12.30 0.53 5.32
CA THR A 107 -13.75 0.62 5.55
C THR A 107 -14.34 -0.74 5.94
N PRO A 108 -15.52 -0.78 6.59
CA PRO A 108 -16.21 -2.04 6.89
C PRO A 108 -16.44 -2.92 5.67
N THR A 109 -16.72 -2.31 4.51
CA THR A 109 -16.91 -3.03 3.25
C THR A 109 -15.60 -3.69 2.78
N GLU A 110 -14.48 -2.98 2.87
CA GLU A 110 -13.17 -3.54 2.48
C GLU A 110 -12.75 -4.66 3.44
N LEU A 111 -13.06 -4.53 4.74
CA LEU A 111 -12.86 -5.60 5.71
C LEU A 111 -13.70 -6.84 5.39
N GLN A 112 -14.95 -6.67 4.99
CA GLN A 112 -15.77 -7.79 4.55
C GLN A 112 -15.17 -8.47 3.32
N TRP A 113 -14.65 -7.69 2.35
CA TRP A 113 -14.01 -8.27 1.17
C TRP A 113 -12.71 -9.03 1.49
N ARG A 114 -11.97 -8.61 2.51
CA ARG A 114 -10.86 -9.41 3.04
C ARG A 114 -11.37 -10.77 3.54
N ASP A 115 -12.44 -10.75 4.33
CA ASP A 115 -13.02 -11.96 4.92
C ASP A 115 -13.65 -12.89 3.86
N ASP A 116 -14.12 -12.31 2.76
CA ASP A 116 -14.61 -13.02 1.56
C ASP A 116 -13.45 -13.58 0.69
N GLY A 117 -12.19 -13.32 1.04
CA GLY A 117 -11.01 -13.82 0.33
C GLY A 117 -10.61 -13.01 -0.91
N ILE A 118 -11.14 -11.81 -1.10
CA ILE A 118 -10.80 -10.93 -2.24
C ILE A 118 -9.31 -10.53 -2.20
N TYR A 119 -8.79 -10.30 -1.00
CA TYR A 119 -7.38 -10.03 -0.74
C TYR A 119 -7.03 -10.49 0.68
N GLU A 120 -5.74 -10.69 0.94
CA GLU A 120 -5.23 -10.96 2.29
C GLU A 120 -4.65 -9.70 2.92
N GLU A 121 -4.69 -9.62 4.25
CA GLU A 121 -4.15 -8.49 4.99
C GLU A 121 -3.18 -8.93 6.09
N ILE A 122 -2.03 -8.28 6.14
CA ILE A 122 -1.03 -8.40 7.20
C ILE A 122 -0.76 -7.02 7.80
N THR A 123 -1.16 -6.81 9.05
CA THR A 123 -1.07 -5.50 9.72
C THR A 123 0.17 -5.35 10.61
N ALA A 124 0.77 -4.17 10.59
CA ALA A 124 1.84 -3.75 11.49
C ALA A 124 1.44 -2.50 12.27
N PHE A 125 1.16 -2.66 13.57
CA PHE A 125 0.78 -1.58 14.45
C PHE A 125 1.97 -1.11 15.28
N SER A 126 2.44 0.11 15.02
CA SER A 126 3.66 0.63 15.62
C SER A 126 3.51 1.08 17.09
N ARG A 127 2.27 1.26 17.57
CA ARG A 127 1.95 1.79 18.91
C ARG A 127 0.92 0.95 19.69
N GLU A 128 0.58 -0.25 19.23
CA GLU A 128 -0.33 -1.14 19.98
C GLU A 128 0.33 -1.85 21.16
N SER A 129 1.63 -2.13 21.07
CA SER A 129 2.38 -2.83 22.10
C SER A 129 3.67 -2.08 22.45
N ALA A 130 4.35 -2.50 23.52
CA ALA A 130 5.65 -1.96 23.90
C ALA A 130 6.72 -2.18 22.80
N LYS A 131 6.60 -3.26 22.02
CA LYS A 131 7.48 -3.54 20.89
C LYS A 131 6.91 -2.86 19.63
N LYS A 132 7.71 -1.99 19.00
CA LYS A 132 7.33 -1.37 17.73
C LYS A 132 7.33 -2.40 16.61
N VAL A 133 6.18 -2.58 15.94
CA VAL A 133 6.03 -3.46 14.78
C VAL A 133 5.81 -2.61 13.54
N TYR A 134 6.62 -2.85 12.50
CA TYR A 134 6.55 -2.19 11.20
C TYR A 134 6.37 -3.23 10.10
N VAL A 135 5.95 -2.81 8.90
CA VAL A 135 5.70 -3.73 7.77
C VAL A 135 6.93 -4.56 7.38
N HIS A 136 8.14 -4.00 7.41
CA HIS A 136 9.35 -4.78 7.12
C HIS A 136 9.59 -5.90 8.14
N HIS A 137 9.17 -5.74 9.41
CA HIS A 137 9.19 -6.83 10.39
C HIS A 137 8.19 -7.94 10.00
N ARG A 138 7.02 -7.57 9.46
CA ARG A 138 6.03 -8.53 8.98
C ARG A 138 6.52 -9.26 7.73
N ILE A 139 7.17 -8.58 6.82
CA ILE A 139 7.77 -9.19 5.62
C ILE A 139 8.77 -10.28 6.02
N GLN A 140 9.62 -10.01 7.01
CA GLN A 140 10.53 -11.03 7.54
C GLN A 140 9.80 -12.17 8.27
N GLN A 141 8.73 -11.85 9.00
CA GLN A 141 7.92 -12.87 9.66
C GLN A 141 7.28 -13.86 8.67
N TYR A 142 6.89 -13.37 7.49
CA TYR A 142 6.27 -14.15 6.40
C TYR A 142 7.26 -14.38 5.24
N ALA A 143 8.55 -14.53 5.54
CA ALA A 143 9.61 -14.56 4.53
C ALA A 143 9.41 -15.66 3.46
N LYS A 144 8.90 -16.83 3.86
CA LYS A 144 8.66 -17.95 2.92
C LYS A 144 7.53 -17.61 1.94
N GLU A 145 6.44 -17.05 2.43
CA GLU A 145 5.29 -16.66 1.62
C GLU A 145 5.64 -15.49 0.69
N VAL A 146 6.45 -14.55 1.18
CA VAL A 146 6.98 -13.44 0.37
C VAL A 146 7.90 -13.96 -0.73
N PHE A 147 8.82 -14.88 -0.40
CA PHE A 147 9.70 -15.51 -1.38
C PHE A 147 8.92 -16.28 -2.44
N GLU A 148 7.95 -17.10 -2.04
CA GLU A 148 7.10 -17.86 -2.95
C GLU A 148 6.29 -16.93 -3.87
N MET A 149 5.65 -15.90 -3.31
CA MET A 149 4.87 -14.94 -4.09
C MET A 149 5.76 -14.17 -5.09
N LEU A 150 6.83 -13.57 -4.60
CA LEU A 150 7.59 -12.61 -5.38
C LEU A 150 8.63 -13.28 -6.27
N TYR A 151 9.46 -14.17 -5.73
CA TYR A 151 10.54 -14.78 -6.48
C TYR A 151 10.03 -15.95 -7.35
N LYS A 152 9.34 -16.94 -6.76
CA LYS A 152 8.90 -18.15 -7.49
C LYS A 152 7.75 -17.88 -8.47
N ASN A 153 6.75 -17.13 -8.05
CA ASN A 153 5.56 -16.86 -8.86
C ASN A 153 5.61 -15.52 -9.61
N GLY A 154 6.75 -14.81 -9.58
CA GLY A 154 6.93 -13.58 -10.34
C GLY A 154 5.98 -12.46 -9.91
N GLY A 155 5.63 -12.37 -8.63
CA GLY A 155 4.67 -11.36 -8.17
C GLY A 155 5.18 -9.92 -8.25
N ASN A 156 4.25 -8.99 -8.44
CA ASN A 156 4.54 -7.55 -8.45
C ASN A 156 4.52 -6.97 -7.04
N VAL A 157 5.19 -5.83 -6.83
CA VAL A 157 5.22 -5.10 -5.56
C VAL A 157 4.86 -3.65 -5.82
N TYR A 158 3.94 -3.15 -5.02
CA TYR A 158 3.49 -1.77 -5.06
C TYR A 158 3.62 -1.17 -3.66
N TYR A 159 4.26 -0.02 -3.54
CA TYR A 159 4.48 0.65 -2.26
C TYR A 159 3.96 2.08 -2.27
N CYS A 160 3.22 2.44 -1.22
CA CYS A 160 2.77 3.79 -0.98
C CYS A 160 3.00 4.19 0.49
N GLY A 161 3.76 5.27 0.71
CA GLY A 161 4.08 5.70 2.07
C GLY A 161 5.33 6.56 2.16
N THR A 162 5.96 6.59 3.33
CA THR A 162 7.15 7.43 3.56
C THR A 162 8.37 6.91 2.81
N ILE A 163 9.27 7.80 2.36
CA ILE A 163 10.54 7.38 1.71
C ILE A 163 11.39 6.46 2.61
N VAL A 164 11.37 6.67 3.92
CA VAL A 164 12.11 5.84 4.88
C VAL A 164 11.60 4.40 4.85
N GLY A 165 10.28 4.20 4.79
CA GLY A 165 9.67 2.88 4.73
C GLY A 165 10.01 2.13 3.43
N ALA A 166 10.13 2.83 2.30
CA ALA A 166 10.47 2.23 1.01
C ALA A 166 11.86 1.57 1.02
N LYS A 167 12.84 2.21 1.67
CA LYS A 167 14.19 1.65 1.82
C LYS A 167 14.17 0.38 2.65
N SER A 168 13.51 0.41 3.81
CA SER A 168 13.37 -0.77 4.67
C SER A 168 12.58 -1.90 4.00
N LEU A 169 11.61 -1.57 3.14
CA LEU A 169 10.87 -2.55 2.34
C LEU A 169 11.81 -3.32 1.42
N LYS A 170 12.56 -2.62 0.56
CA LYS A 170 13.48 -3.24 -0.41
C LYS A 170 14.46 -4.19 0.28
N GLU A 171 15.14 -3.68 1.33
CA GLU A 171 16.07 -4.48 2.12
C GLU A 171 15.41 -5.71 2.75
N SER A 172 14.18 -5.57 3.24
CA SER A 172 13.49 -6.71 3.84
C SER A 172 13.16 -7.79 2.82
N ILE A 173 12.67 -7.44 1.62
CA ILE A 173 12.38 -8.43 0.59
C ILE A 173 13.65 -9.11 0.09
N ILE A 174 14.73 -8.34 -0.15
CA ILE A 174 16.04 -8.93 -0.51
C ILE A 174 16.49 -9.92 0.57
N GLY A 175 16.33 -9.57 1.84
CA GLY A 175 16.59 -10.48 2.97
C GLY A 175 15.82 -11.79 2.85
N THR A 176 14.51 -11.73 2.52
CA THR A 176 13.72 -12.96 2.31
C THR A 176 14.24 -13.83 1.16
N PHE A 177 14.78 -13.23 0.10
CA PHE A 177 15.33 -14.00 -1.03
C PHE A 177 16.63 -14.69 -0.65
N VAL A 178 17.52 -13.97 0.04
CA VAL A 178 18.80 -14.50 0.52
C VAL A 178 18.61 -15.63 1.53
N GLU A 179 17.67 -15.48 2.47
CA GLU A 179 17.32 -16.53 3.43
C GLU A 179 16.80 -17.81 2.76
N ASN A 180 16.28 -17.71 1.54
CA ASN A 180 15.81 -18.84 0.74
C ASN A 180 16.81 -19.27 -0.36
N GLY A 181 18.08 -18.85 -0.23
CA GLY A 181 19.20 -19.36 -1.04
C GLY A 181 19.47 -18.62 -2.35
N VAL A 182 18.87 -17.46 -2.57
CA VAL A 182 19.20 -16.59 -3.71
C VAL A 182 20.43 -15.75 -3.39
N ASP A 183 21.34 -15.60 -4.34
CA ASP A 183 22.47 -14.68 -4.17
C ASP A 183 22.00 -13.23 -4.03
N ARG A 184 22.69 -12.44 -3.20
CA ARG A 184 22.28 -11.05 -2.95
C ARG A 184 22.37 -10.18 -4.20
N GLU A 185 23.42 -10.32 -5.00
CA GLU A 185 23.60 -9.56 -6.24
C GLU A 185 22.50 -9.92 -7.25
N GLU A 186 22.15 -11.21 -7.33
CA GLU A 186 21.03 -11.69 -8.16
C GLU A 186 19.69 -11.08 -7.71
N ALA A 187 19.42 -11.08 -6.40
CA ALA A 187 18.22 -10.49 -5.84
C ALA A 187 18.14 -8.98 -6.13
N GLU A 188 19.24 -8.24 -5.98
CA GLU A 188 19.31 -6.81 -6.27
C GLU A 188 19.09 -6.52 -7.76
N ALA A 189 19.73 -7.28 -8.66
CA ALA A 189 19.56 -7.17 -10.11
C ALA A 189 18.10 -7.43 -10.55
N LEU A 190 17.44 -8.40 -9.93
CA LEU A 190 16.03 -8.70 -10.18
C LEU A 190 15.12 -7.50 -9.82
N PHE A 191 15.40 -6.78 -8.73
CA PHE A 191 14.65 -5.58 -8.37
C PHE A 191 14.84 -4.46 -9.40
N GLU A 192 16.08 -4.23 -9.85
CA GLU A 192 16.34 -3.22 -10.89
C GLU A 192 15.65 -3.57 -12.21
N GLN A 193 15.59 -4.85 -12.56
CA GLN A 193 14.82 -5.32 -13.70
C GLN A 193 13.32 -5.06 -13.50
N ARG A 194 12.77 -5.44 -12.34
CA ARG A 194 11.33 -5.25 -12.04
C ARG A 194 10.92 -3.78 -11.96
N GLU A 195 11.81 -2.88 -11.54
CA GLU A 195 11.60 -1.43 -11.62
C GLU A 195 11.41 -0.97 -13.07
N LYS A 196 12.28 -1.42 -13.97
CA LYS A 196 12.18 -1.10 -15.41
C LYS A 196 10.92 -1.69 -16.05
N GLU A 197 10.50 -2.85 -15.59
CA GLU A 197 9.26 -3.53 -16.03
C GLU A 197 7.99 -2.98 -15.37
N GLN A 198 8.07 -1.97 -14.49
CA GLN A 198 6.94 -1.46 -13.70
C GLN A 198 6.25 -2.51 -12.82
N ARG A 199 7.02 -3.51 -12.37
CA ARG A 199 6.58 -4.58 -11.46
C ARG A 199 7.06 -4.39 -10.02
N TYR A 200 7.96 -3.44 -9.79
CA TYR A 200 8.26 -2.88 -8.48
C TYR A 200 8.05 -1.36 -8.57
N VAL A 201 6.93 -0.88 -8.03
CA VAL A 201 6.49 0.52 -8.16
C VAL A 201 6.46 1.18 -6.79
N LEU A 202 7.16 2.31 -6.67
CA LEU A 202 7.24 3.12 -5.46
C LEU A 202 6.54 4.46 -5.67
N GLU A 203 5.54 4.74 -4.85
CA GLU A 203 4.92 6.06 -4.74
C GLU A 203 5.14 6.58 -3.31
N ALA A 204 6.31 7.17 -3.10
CA ALA A 204 6.76 7.63 -1.79
C ALA A 204 6.78 9.17 -1.69
N TYR A 205 6.48 9.68 -0.50
CA TYR A 205 6.47 11.10 -0.15
C TYR A 205 7.23 11.40 1.15
#